data_AF-A0A7U3D1R3-F1
#
_entry.id   AF-A0A7U3D1R3-F1
#
_cell.length_a   1.000
_cell.length_b   1.000
_cell.length_c   1.000
_cell.angle_alpha   90.00
_cell.angle_beta   90.00
_cell.angle_gamma   90.00
#
_symmetry.space_group_name_H-M   'P 1'
#
loop_
_entity.id
_entity.type
_entity.pdbx_description
1 polymer ?
#
loop_
_entity_poly.entity_id
_entity_poly.type
_entity_poly.pdbx_seq_one_letter_code
_entity_poly.pdbx_strand_id
1 'polypeptide(L)'
;MKRENLGYDILSVCDFDVRNIEVKSSSGNMDIIDLTANEWDSARMGGDKAYLYRVENLDKSHNERPDIIIVQNPYKKLIGEPINFKVRLRTLSGKYERVTQNEDGTMTEN
;
A
#
# COMPACT_ATOMS: atom_id res chain seq x y z
N MET A 1 10.34 -3.26 23.29
CA MET A 1 9.84 -2.15 22.46
C MET A 1 8.95 -2.73 21.38
N LYS A 2 7.67 -2.37 21.32
CA LYS A 2 6.84 -2.67 20.15
C LYS A 2 7.41 -1.87 18.98
N ARG A 3 7.71 -2.51 17.84
CA ARG A 3 7.91 -1.78 16.59
C ARG A 3 6.55 -1.15 16.27
N GLU A 4 6.43 0.15 16.50
CA GLU A 4 5.33 0.90 15.93
C GLU A 4 5.42 0.76 14.41
N ASN A 5 4.29 0.65 13.72
CA ASN A 5 4.26 0.60 12.26
C ASN A 5 4.61 2.00 11.73
N LEU A 6 5.90 2.35 11.70
CA LEU A 6 6.40 3.67 11.31
C LEU A 6 6.21 3.97 9.81
N GLY A 7 5.77 2.97 9.03
CA GLY A 7 5.47 3.10 7.60
C GLY A 7 6.70 3.22 6.72
N TYR A 8 7.84 2.71 7.21
CA TYR A 8 9.08 2.52 6.46
C TYR A 8 9.82 1.28 7.00
N ASP A 9 10.57 0.59 6.15
CA ASP A 9 11.33 -0.61 6.50
C ASP A 9 12.69 -0.30 7.13
N ILE A 10 13.37 0.74 6.63
CA ILE A 10 14.75 1.09 7.01
C ILE A 10 14.83 2.56 7.41
N LEU A 11 15.46 2.83 8.55
CA LEU A 11 15.91 4.17 8.92
C LEU A 11 17.42 4.27 8.66
N SER A 12 17.81 5.04 7.66
CA SER A 12 19.21 5.35 7.39
C SER A 12 19.54 6.71 8.02
N VAL A 13 20.53 6.73 8.91
CA VAL A 13 20.99 7.96 9.58
C VAL A 13 22.48 8.10 9.32
N CYS A 14 22.87 9.26 8.80
CA CYS A 14 24.26 9.71 8.79
C CYS A 14 24.32 11.14 9.32
N ASP A 15 25.53 11.69 9.45
CA ASP A 15 25.76 12.99 10.10
C ASP A 15 24.98 14.16 9.48
N PHE A 16 24.58 14.04 8.22
CA PHE A 16 23.93 15.12 7.45
C PHE A 16 22.58 14.73 6.87
N ASP A 17 22.17 13.47 6.93
CA ASP A 17 20.98 12.98 6.24
C ASP A 17 20.25 11.91 7.05
N VAL A 18 18.93 11.93 6.95
CA VAL A 18 18.04 10.95 7.57
C VAL A 18 17.03 10.51 6.52
N ARG A 19 17.02 9.21 6.22
CA ARG A 19 16.14 8.60 5.23
C ARG A 19 15.23 7.56 5.88
N ASN A 20 13.94 7.77 5.72
CA ASN A 20 12.89 6.81 5.99
C ASN A 20 12.62 6.06 4.69
N ILE A 21 13.11 4.83 4.59
CA ILE A 21 13.12 4.06 3.34
C ILE A 21 12.08 2.93 3.43
N GLU A 22 11.10 2.97 2.54
CA GLU A 22 10.20 1.85 2.24
C GLU A 22 10.76 1.07 1.04
N VAL A 23 10.82 -0.26 1.13
CA VAL A 23 11.39 -1.13 0.08
C VAL A 23 10.31 -2.02 -0.51
N LYS A 24 10.14 -1.96 -1.83
CA LYS A 24 9.22 -2.85 -2.56
C LYS A 24 9.96 -3.59 -3.65
N SER A 25 9.71 -4.89 -3.78
CA SER A 25 10.36 -5.73 -4.78
C SER A 25 9.37 -6.44 -5.70
N SER A 26 9.85 -6.83 -6.87
CA SER A 26 9.10 -7.63 -7.85
C SER A 26 10.03 -8.61 -8.57
N SER A 27 9.47 -9.70 -9.10
CA SER A 27 10.20 -10.69 -9.88
C SER A 27 10.68 -10.12 -11.22
N GLY A 28 9.86 -9.30 -11.87
CA GLY A 28 10.21 -8.58 -13.10
C GLY A 28 9.90 -7.08 -13.00
N ASN A 29 10.03 -6.37 -14.11
CA ASN A 29 9.62 -4.98 -14.21
C ASN A 29 8.09 -4.86 -14.12
N MET A 30 7.60 -4.12 -13.12
CA MET A 30 6.18 -3.80 -13.00
C MET A 30 6.03 -2.31 -12.72
N ASP A 31 5.24 -1.64 -13.57
CA ASP A 31 4.95 -0.21 -13.45
C ASP A 31 4.08 0.16 -12.24
N ILE A 32 3.51 -0.84 -11.55
CA ILE A 32 2.61 -0.66 -10.41
C ILE A 32 3.26 -1.20 -9.13
N ILE A 33 3.17 -0.40 -8.06
CA ILE A 33 3.66 -0.74 -6.72
C ILE A 33 2.51 -0.59 -5.74
N ASP A 34 2.25 -1.67 -4.98
CA ASP A 34 1.28 -1.63 -3.90
C ASP A 34 1.90 -1.03 -2.65
N LEU A 35 1.29 0.05 -2.16
CA LEU A 35 1.58 0.65 -0.86
C LEU A 35 0.36 0.52 0.05
N THR A 36 0.59 0.17 1.31
CA THR A 36 -0.47 0.25 2.30
C THR A 36 -0.79 1.72 2.59
N ALA A 37 -2.00 2.00 3.11
CA ALA A 37 -2.38 3.36 3.49
C ALA A 37 -1.37 3.99 4.48
N ASN A 38 -0.83 3.19 5.41
CA ASN A 38 0.15 3.65 6.38
C ASN A 38 1.50 4.01 5.76
N GLU A 39 1.97 3.22 4.79
CA GLU A 39 3.19 3.52 4.04
C GLU A 39 3.00 4.80 3.20
N TRP A 40 1.85 4.94 2.55
CA TRP A 40 1.54 6.12 1.76
C TRP A 40 1.43 7.39 2.61
N ASP A 41 0.79 7.30 3.78
CA ASP A 41 0.73 8.40 4.74
C ASP A 41 2.10 8.72 5.35
N SER A 42 2.93 7.70 5.65
CA SER A 42 4.29 7.93 6.13
C SER A 42 5.15 8.64 5.09
N ALA A 43 5.03 8.25 3.82
CA ALA A 43 5.65 8.95 2.70
C ALA A 43 5.21 10.42 2.60
N ARG A 44 3.91 10.69 2.78
CA ARG A 44 3.35 12.05 2.80
C ARG A 44 3.93 12.90 3.93
N MET A 45 4.02 12.34 5.14
CA MET A 45 4.53 13.07 6.31
C MET A 45 6.05 13.25 6.29
N GLY A 46 6.77 12.25 5.77
CA GLY A 46 8.23 12.24 5.74
C GLY A 46 8.83 13.22 4.71
N GLY A 47 8.05 13.60 3.68
CA GLY A 47 8.47 14.59 2.69
C GLY A 47 9.82 14.25 2.06
N ASP A 48 10.78 15.19 2.12
CA ASP A 48 12.11 14.99 1.52
C ASP A 48 13.00 13.97 2.25
N LYS A 49 12.58 13.53 3.45
CA LYS A 49 13.21 12.43 4.19
C LYS A 49 12.59 11.07 3.84
N ALA A 50 11.47 11.02 3.13
CA ALA A 50 10.84 9.79 2.70
C ALA A 50 11.43 9.30 1.38
N TYR A 51 11.75 8.02 1.33
CA TYR A 51 12.32 7.36 0.15
C TYR A 51 11.56 6.06 -0.13
N LEU A 52 11.25 5.82 -1.41
CA LEU A 52 10.81 4.53 -1.91
C LEU A 52 11.94 3.91 -2.72
N TYR A 53 12.38 2.72 -2.33
CA TYR A 53 13.38 1.93 -3.06
C TYR A 53 12.66 0.77 -3.72
N ARG A 54 12.60 0.78 -5.06
CA ARG A 54 11.98 -0.26 -5.86
C ARG A 54 13.06 -1.17 -6.43
N VAL A 55 13.03 -2.45 -6.07
CA VAL A 55 13.97 -3.47 -6.52
C VAL A 55 13.29 -4.39 -7.54
N GLU A 56 13.77 -4.38 -8.78
CA GLU A 56 13.14 -5.10 -9.90
C GLU A 56 14.04 -6.23 -10.42
N ASN A 57 13.47 -7.07 -11.29
CA ASN A 57 14.19 -8.13 -12.01
C ASN A 57 14.91 -9.12 -11.07
N LEU A 58 14.27 -9.47 -9.96
CA LEU A 58 14.81 -10.42 -8.99
C LEU A 58 14.67 -11.89 -9.43
N ASP A 59 13.85 -12.17 -10.45
CA ASP A 59 13.77 -13.50 -11.02
C ASP A 59 14.93 -13.76 -11.98
N LYS A 60 15.85 -14.61 -11.52
CA LYS A 60 17.06 -14.99 -12.26
C LYS A 60 16.77 -15.80 -13.52
N SER A 61 15.56 -16.34 -13.69
CA SER A 61 15.18 -17.08 -14.89
C SER A 61 15.07 -16.17 -16.12
N HIS A 62 14.84 -14.87 -15.93
CA HIS A 62 14.69 -13.89 -17.01
C HIS A 62 16.02 -13.34 -17.55
N ASN A 63 17.17 -13.72 -16.98
CA ASN A 63 18.53 -13.29 -17.37
C ASN A 63 18.73 -11.75 -17.39
N GLU A 64 17.80 -11.01 -16.78
CA GLU A 64 17.90 -9.58 -16.52
C GLU A 64 18.68 -9.36 -15.23
N ARG A 65 19.38 -8.22 -15.13
CA ARG A 65 20.09 -7.85 -13.91
C ARG A 65 19.11 -7.16 -12.95
N PRO A 66 19.20 -7.47 -11.64
CA PRO A 66 18.47 -6.69 -10.64
C PRO A 66 18.80 -5.21 -10.77
N ASP A 67 17.77 -4.38 -10.69
CA ASP A 67 17.89 -2.92 -10.73
C ASP A 67 17.18 -2.29 -9.53
N ILE A 68 17.63 -1.11 -9.13
CA ILE A 68 17.08 -0.36 -8.00
C ILE A 68 16.71 1.05 -8.45
N ILE A 69 15.41 1.34 -8.44
CA ILE A 69 14.86 2.68 -8.66
C ILE A 69 14.67 3.36 -7.29
N ILE A 70 15.23 4.56 -7.13
CA ILE A 70 15.15 5.33 -5.89
C ILE A 70 14.30 6.59 -6.11
N VAL A 71 13.23 6.71 -5.34
CA VAL A 71 12.32 7.87 -5.40
C VAL A 71 12.34 8.62 -4.07
N GLN A 72 13.00 9.78 -4.03
CA GLN A 72 12.91 10.72 -2.90
C GLN A 72 11.59 11.49 -2.96
N ASN A 73 10.90 11.64 -1.83
CA ASN A 73 9.58 12.27 -1.72
C ASN A 73 8.55 11.63 -2.68
N PRO A 74 8.27 10.32 -2.53
CA PRO A 74 7.41 9.59 -3.45
C PRO A 74 5.98 10.16 -3.48
N TYR A 75 5.47 10.69 -2.37
CA TYR A 75 4.15 11.31 -2.31
C TYR A 75 4.01 12.53 -3.24
N LYS A 76 5.07 13.31 -3.43
CA LYS A 76 5.08 14.46 -4.35
C LYS A 76 5.28 14.06 -5.81
N LYS A 77 5.91 12.89 -6.05
CA LYS A 77 6.36 12.48 -7.40
C LYS A 77 5.48 11.42 -8.05
N LEU A 78 4.73 10.66 -7.27
CA LEU A 78 3.90 9.56 -7.74
C LEU A 78 2.42 9.88 -7.51
N ILE A 79 1.57 9.34 -8.38
CA ILE A 79 0.12 9.42 -8.25
C ILE A 79 -0.33 8.15 -7.53
N GLY A 80 -0.85 8.29 -6.31
CA GLY A 80 -1.43 7.17 -5.57
C GLY A 80 -2.87 6.93 -6.00
N GLU A 81 -3.15 5.77 -6.57
CA GLU A 81 -4.52 5.33 -6.85
C GLU A 81 -5.08 4.57 -5.65
N PRO A 82 -6.27 4.92 -5.12
CA PRO A 82 -6.86 4.20 -4.00
C PRO A 82 -7.36 2.82 -4.44
N ILE A 83 -6.64 1.75 -4.06
CA ILE A 83 -6.90 0.40 -4.56
C ILE A 83 -7.98 -0.35 -3.75
N ASN A 84 -8.27 0.02 -2.50
CA ASN A 84 -9.20 -0.72 -1.64
C ASN A 84 -10.02 0.16 -0.67
N PHE A 85 -11.28 0.44 -0.99
CA PHE A 85 -12.27 0.95 -0.03
C PHE A 85 -13.12 -0.19 0.53
N LYS A 86 -13.00 -0.50 1.83
CA LYS A 86 -13.87 -1.47 2.51
C LYS A 86 -14.87 -0.77 3.41
N VAL A 87 -16.17 -0.95 3.12
CA VAL A 87 -17.29 -0.37 3.86
C VAL A 87 -17.99 -1.47 4.67
N ARG A 88 -18.53 -1.13 5.85
CA ARG A 88 -19.16 -2.10 6.77
C ARG A 88 -20.66 -1.87 6.86
N LEU A 89 -21.44 -2.91 6.58
CA LEU A 89 -22.91 -2.85 6.58
C LEU A 89 -23.53 -2.62 7.95
N ARG A 90 -22.84 -2.92 9.06
CA ARG A 90 -23.37 -2.69 10.42
C ARG A 90 -23.57 -1.20 10.77
N THR A 91 -23.04 -0.27 9.96
CA THR A 91 -23.13 1.18 10.18
C THR A 91 -24.08 1.87 9.20
N LEU A 92 -24.95 1.09 8.54
CA LEU A 92 -25.93 1.61 7.60
C LEU A 92 -26.94 2.52 8.33
N SER A 93 -26.98 3.80 7.95
CA SER A 93 -28.03 4.73 8.34
C SER A 93 -28.84 5.11 7.10
N GLY A 94 -30.15 4.86 7.15
CA GLY A 94 -31.04 5.02 6.01
C GLY A 94 -31.98 3.82 5.84
N LYS A 95 -32.92 3.92 4.89
CA LYS A 95 -33.78 2.79 4.55
C LYS A 95 -32.98 1.70 3.87
N TYR A 96 -33.24 0.46 4.25
CA TYR A 96 -32.73 -0.72 3.59
C TYR A 96 -33.75 -1.84 3.74
N GLU A 97 -33.77 -2.75 2.79
CA GLU A 97 -34.63 -3.93 2.81
C GLU A 97 -33.76 -5.16 3.00
N ARG A 98 -34.26 -6.11 3.80
CA ARG A 98 -33.60 -7.41 3.96
C ARG A 98 -34.51 -8.48 3.40
N VAL A 99 -34.10 -9.10 2.29
CA VAL A 99 -34.80 -10.25 1.72
C VAL A 99 -34.18 -11.54 2.22
N THR A 100 -35.00 -12.45 2.72
CA THR A 100 -34.56 -13.79 3.14
C THR A 100 -35.30 -14.84 2.31
N GLN A 101 -34.57 -15.88 1.87
CA GLN A 101 -35.16 -17.01 1.16
C GLN A 101 -35.58 -18.09 2.15
N ASN A 102 -36.80 -18.59 2.00
CA ASN A 102 -37.34 -19.68 2.80
C ASN A 102 -36.96 -21.05 2.21
N GLU A 103 -37.07 -22.10 3.02
CA GLU A 103 -36.69 -23.48 2.64
C GLU A 103 -37.55 -24.04 1.49
N ASP A 104 -38.77 -23.52 1.31
CA ASP A 104 -39.67 -23.87 0.21
C ASP A 104 -39.41 -23.07 -1.09
N GLY A 105 -38.39 -22.21 -1.08
CA GLY A 105 -37.96 -21.40 -2.22
C GLY A 105 -38.69 -20.07 -2.37
N THR A 106 -39.66 -19.75 -1.50
CA THR A 106 -40.32 -18.44 -1.48
C THR A 106 -39.44 -17.36 -0.84
N MET A 107 -39.65 -16.08 -1.19
CA MET A 107 -38.89 -14.96 -0.64
C MET A 107 -39.77 -14.11 0.28
N THR A 108 -39.22 -13.66 1.40
CA THR A 108 -39.86 -12.70 2.32
C THR A 108 -39.02 -11.43 2.47
N GLU A 109 -39.69 -10.30 2.36
CA GLU A 109 -39.12 -8.96 2.52
C GLU A 109 -39.43 -8.44 3.93
N ASN A 110 -38.41 -7.89 4.62
CA ASN A 110 -38.54 -7.16 5.89
C ASN A 110 -38.09 -5.72 5.73
#